data_AF-A0A946DHU8-F1
#
_entry.id   AF-A0A946DHU8-F1
#
_cell.length_a   1.000
_cell.length_b   1.000
_cell.length_c   1.000
_cell.angle_alpha   90.00
_cell.angle_beta   90.00
_cell.angle_gamma   90.00
#
_symmetry.space_group_name_H-M   'P 1'
#
loop_
_entity.id
_entity.type
_entity.pdbx_description
1 polymer ?
#
loop_
_entity_poly.entity_id
_entity_poly.type
_entity_poly.pdbx_seq_one_letter_code
_entity_poly.pdbx_strand_id
1 'polypeptide(L)'
;MNIGSLALFQSFGYDASVTDSQVYKEELRLAEQLEVLGYDWHCAVEHHFEDYSFCPDNTVYLSHIAAKTSTLKLGTTAVILPWNEPLRVAEKIALLDELSDGRVIFGMGRGLSRREYVQFGLDMDDSRSRFDEAAPMILAALENGYIEGNGPHFKQPKAVIRPKPTRSFKNRITQVAMSPDSALEAATHGAQIMIFNQKDISEHNKDIEPYRAKFLELHGRPAPSPLMATLSVCHQDKDRAAELARKHIAGYLVTVMHHYELAGEHFKDAKGYEAYGEAVDMLQDIGLEGLAESYMNAQAWGTPQQMLDKLESWHKGVGDFDILFGFRHAGIAYEDAENSMRLVAREVIPQLRELMGSSRAA
;
A
#
# COMPACT_ATOMS: atom_id res chain seq x y z
N MET A 1 4.41 -7.04 -15.47
CA MET A 1 3.50 -6.69 -14.35
C MET A 1 3.57 -7.75 -13.25
N ASN A 2 3.71 -7.31 -12.01
CA ASN A 2 3.48 -8.06 -10.79
C ASN A 2 2.01 -7.85 -10.34
N ILE A 3 1.34 -8.94 -9.97
CA ILE A 3 -0.03 -8.91 -9.46
C ILE A 3 -0.02 -9.41 -8.02
N GLY A 4 -0.49 -8.61 -7.08
CA GLY A 4 -0.48 -8.95 -5.66
C GLY A 4 -1.80 -8.69 -4.94
N SER A 5 -1.79 -8.96 -3.64
CA SER A 5 -2.87 -8.59 -2.73
C SER A 5 -2.38 -7.66 -1.62
N LEU A 6 -3.31 -6.90 -1.05
CA LEU A 6 -3.08 -6.00 0.07
C LEU A 6 -3.96 -6.42 1.27
N ALA A 7 -3.32 -6.80 2.37
CA ALA A 7 -3.99 -7.02 3.65
C ALA A 7 -4.16 -5.68 4.39
N LEU A 8 -5.42 -5.34 4.67
CA LEU A 8 -5.82 -4.06 5.30
C LEU A 8 -6.11 -4.19 6.79
N PHE A 9 -6.43 -5.39 7.30
CA PHE A 9 -6.70 -5.64 8.72
C PHE A 9 -7.75 -4.70 9.34
N GLN A 10 -8.88 -4.48 8.66
CA GLN A 10 -9.97 -3.64 9.19
C GLN A 10 -10.98 -4.45 10.01
N SER A 11 -11.57 -3.81 11.02
CA SER A 11 -12.78 -4.27 11.74
C SER A 11 -13.89 -3.22 11.72
N PHE A 12 -13.63 -2.02 11.19
CA PHE A 12 -14.69 -1.04 10.95
C PHE A 12 -15.78 -1.60 10.05
N GLY A 13 -17.04 -1.40 10.46
CA GLY A 13 -18.21 -1.85 9.72
C GLY A 13 -18.48 -3.37 9.81
N TYR A 14 -17.65 -4.11 10.53
CA TYR A 14 -17.97 -5.50 10.89
C TYR A 14 -18.99 -5.53 12.04
N ASP A 15 -19.70 -6.65 12.16
CA ASP A 15 -20.54 -6.92 13.33
C ASP A 15 -19.69 -6.91 14.60
N ALA A 16 -20.21 -6.37 15.70
CA ALA A 16 -19.48 -6.25 16.96
C ALA A 16 -19.03 -7.60 17.56
N SER A 17 -19.58 -8.73 17.08
CA SER A 17 -19.13 -10.08 17.43
C SER A 17 -17.84 -10.50 16.72
N VAL A 18 -17.46 -9.84 15.63
CA VAL A 18 -16.21 -10.12 14.91
C VAL A 18 -15.04 -9.58 15.74
N THR A 19 -14.21 -10.50 16.21
CA THR A 19 -13.03 -10.17 17.03
C THR A 19 -11.80 -9.90 16.16
N ASP A 20 -10.83 -9.13 16.68
CA ASP A 20 -9.53 -8.95 16.03
C ASP A 20 -8.86 -10.30 15.72
N SER A 21 -8.99 -11.28 16.62
CA SER A 21 -8.48 -12.64 16.40
C SER A 21 -9.11 -13.31 15.18
N GLN A 22 -10.40 -13.11 14.95
CA GLN A 22 -11.07 -13.60 13.75
C GLN A 22 -10.54 -12.90 12.50
N VAL A 23 -10.39 -11.56 12.55
CA VAL A 23 -9.82 -10.80 11.42
C VAL A 23 -8.44 -11.31 11.04
N TYR A 24 -7.53 -11.50 12.00
CA TYR A 24 -6.21 -12.04 11.72
C TYR A 24 -6.25 -13.47 11.14
N LYS A 25 -7.08 -14.36 11.69
CA LYS A 25 -7.21 -15.73 11.16
C LYS A 25 -7.69 -15.73 9.72
N GLU A 26 -8.61 -14.83 9.39
CA GLU A 26 -9.18 -14.70 8.05
C GLU A 26 -8.18 -14.07 7.07
N GLU A 27 -7.45 -13.02 7.45
CA GLU A 27 -6.36 -12.46 6.62
C GLU A 27 -5.26 -13.50 6.34
N LEU A 28 -4.84 -14.25 7.37
CA LEU A 28 -3.86 -15.34 7.22
C LEU A 28 -4.36 -16.40 6.25
N ARG A 29 -5.61 -16.84 6.38
CA ARG A 29 -6.21 -17.82 5.47
C ARG A 29 -6.26 -17.33 4.02
N LEU A 30 -6.53 -16.05 3.77
CA LEU A 30 -6.45 -15.49 2.42
C LEU A 30 -5.00 -15.50 1.92
N ALA A 31 -4.06 -15.04 2.74
CA ALA A 31 -2.65 -14.91 2.37
C ALA A 31 -1.97 -16.25 2.04
N GLU A 32 -2.27 -17.31 2.78
CA GLU A 32 -1.73 -18.66 2.55
C GLU A 32 -2.12 -19.25 1.18
N GLN A 33 -3.16 -18.73 0.52
CA GLN A 33 -3.64 -19.23 -0.77
C GLN A 33 -3.02 -18.50 -1.97
N LEU A 34 -2.42 -17.32 -1.77
CA LEU A 34 -2.04 -16.42 -2.85
C LEU A 34 -1.01 -17.03 -3.82
N GLU A 35 0.00 -17.71 -3.28
CA GLU A 35 1.08 -18.32 -4.07
C GLU A 35 0.54 -19.36 -5.06
N VAL A 36 -0.30 -20.28 -4.57
CA VAL A 36 -0.89 -21.34 -5.40
C VAL A 36 -1.95 -20.81 -6.37
N LEU A 37 -2.56 -19.67 -6.06
CA LEU A 37 -3.50 -18.97 -6.94
C LEU A 37 -2.80 -18.13 -8.02
N GLY A 38 -1.46 -18.01 -7.98
CA GLY A 38 -0.69 -17.34 -9.02
C GLY A 38 -0.51 -15.83 -8.83
N TYR A 39 -0.74 -15.32 -7.62
CA TYR A 39 -0.29 -13.98 -7.24
C TYR A 39 1.23 -13.97 -7.06
N ASP A 40 1.85 -12.84 -7.39
CA ASP A 40 3.29 -12.63 -7.29
C ASP A 40 3.68 -12.01 -5.94
N TRP A 41 2.82 -11.15 -5.38
CA TRP A 41 3.11 -10.35 -4.17
C TRP A 41 2.00 -10.46 -3.13
N HIS A 42 2.38 -10.38 -1.85
CA HIS A 42 1.48 -10.10 -0.75
C HIS A 42 2.01 -8.94 0.08
N CYS A 43 1.19 -7.91 0.24
CA CYS A 43 1.54 -6.69 0.94
C CYS A 43 0.68 -6.50 2.19
N ALA A 44 1.25 -5.86 3.21
CA ALA A 44 0.56 -5.54 4.46
C ALA A 44 0.78 -4.08 4.86
N VAL A 45 -0.31 -3.42 5.29
CA VAL A 45 -0.29 -2.06 5.85
C VAL A 45 0.27 -2.02 7.26
N GLU A 46 0.62 -0.82 7.75
CA GLU A 46 0.92 -0.57 9.17
C GLU A 46 -0.06 0.47 9.71
N HIS A 47 -0.82 0.09 10.74
CA HIS A 47 -1.78 0.94 11.45
C HIS A 47 -1.99 0.45 12.88
N HIS A 48 -2.43 1.34 13.75
CA HIS A 48 -2.43 1.18 15.19
C HIS A 48 -3.73 1.69 15.83
N PHE A 49 -4.08 1.08 16.97
CA PHE A 49 -5.09 1.54 17.94
C PHE A 49 -6.57 1.56 17.51
N GLU A 50 -6.87 1.68 16.22
CA GLU A 50 -8.23 1.95 15.71
C GLU A 50 -8.77 0.79 14.86
N ASP A 51 -10.10 0.75 14.71
CA ASP A 51 -10.81 -0.25 13.90
C ASP A 51 -10.66 -0.04 12.37
N TYR A 52 -10.17 1.14 11.97
CA TYR A 52 -9.80 1.46 10.59
C TYR A 52 -8.79 0.46 10.02
N SER A 53 -7.78 0.09 10.78
CA SER A 53 -6.80 -0.94 10.45
C SER A 53 -5.94 -1.20 11.69
N PHE A 54 -5.63 -2.46 12.00
CA PHE A 54 -4.85 -2.80 13.19
C PHE A 54 -3.76 -3.82 12.85
N CYS A 55 -2.80 -3.42 12.01
CA CYS A 55 -1.57 -4.16 11.77
C CYS A 55 -0.38 -3.39 12.35
N PRO A 56 -0.07 -3.54 13.65
CA PRO A 56 0.93 -2.69 14.30
C PRO A 56 2.38 -3.05 13.93
N ASP A 57 2.60 -4.25 13.38
CA ASP A 57 3.91 -4.65 12.88
C ASP A 57 3.76 -5.57 11.65
N ASN A 58 3.83 -4.96 10.47
CA ASN A 58 3.73 -5.68 9.21
C ASN A 58 4.92 -6.63 8.97
N THR A 59 6.09 -6.40 9.57
CA THR A 59 7.24 -7.31 9.42
C THR A 59 7.04 -8.61 10.19
N VAL A 60 6.42 -8.56 11.36
CA VAL A 60 6.05 -9.74 12.15
C VAL A 60 4.97 -10.55 11.41
N TYR A 61 3.94 -9.89 10.91
CA TYR A 61 2.91 -10.53 10.10
C TYR A 61 3.52 -11.20 8.84
N LEU A 62 4.33 -10.46 8.08
CA LEU A 62 4.94 -10.98 6.85
C LEU A 62 5.95 -12.10 7.14
N SER A 63 6.60 -12.13 8.31
CA SER A 63 7.45 -13.26 8.74
C SER A 63 6.64 -14.56 8.87
N HIS A 64 5.40 -14.48 9.34
CA HIS A 64 4.51 -15.65 9.36
C HIS A 64 4.23 -16.14 7.94
N ILE A 65 3.89 -15.23 7.02
CA ILE A 65 3.63 -15.58 5.61
C ILE A 65 4.88 -16.12 4.92
N ALA A 66 6.06 -15.58 5.24
CA ALA A 66 7.34 -16.06 4.73
C ALA A 66 7.56 -17.54 5.03
N ALA A 67 7.20 -17.99 6.23
CA ALA A 67 7.32 -19.40 6.63
C ALA A 67 6.31 -20.34 5.95
N LYS A 68 5.25 -19.79 5.34
CA LYS A 68 4.18 -20.55 4.66
C LYS A 68 4.31 -20.57 3.13
N THR A 69 5.21 -19.76 2.58
CA THR A 69 5.33 -19.52 1.14
C THR A 69 6.79 -19.63 0.70
N SER A 70 7.00 -19.95 -0.58
CA SER A 70 8.34 -20.24 -1.11
C SER A 70 8.85 -19.24 -2.15
N THR A 71 7.94 -18.56 -2.85
CA THR A 71 8.20 -17.68 -3.99
C THR A 71 7.46 -16.34 -3.89
N LEU A 72 6.36 -16.28 -3.15
CA LEU A 72 5.55 -15.08 -2.95
C LEU A 72 6.39 -13.93 -2.39
N LYS A 73 6.43 -12.80 -3.09
CA LYS A 73 7.12 -11.59 -2.61
C LYS A 73 6.33 -10.95 -1.48
N LEU A 74 7.04 -10.39 -0.50
CA LEU A 74 6.46 -9.90 0.74
C LEU A 74 6.73 -8.40 0.88
N GLY A 75 5.68 -7.60 0.72
CA GLY A 75 5.77 -6.14 0.71
C GLY A 75 5.30 -5.51 2.00
N THR A 76 6.16 -4.69 2.63
CA THR A 76 5.65 -3.72 3.61
C THR A 76 4.99 -2.59 2.84
N THR A 77 3.77 -2.19 3.19
CA THR A 77 2.98 -1.25 2.38
C THR A 77 2.15 -0.33 3.29
N ALA A 78 2.79 0.45 4.16
CA ALA A 78 4.24 0.69 4.29
C ALA A 78 4.70 0.48 5.73
N VAL A 79 6.01 0.38 5.95
CA VAL A 79 6.55 0.76 7.26
C VAL A 79 6.46 2.28 7.37
N ILE A 80 5.80 2.78 8.40
CA ILE A 80 5.67 4.21 8.64
C ILE A 80 6.90 4.71 9.41
N LEU A 81 7.85 5.27 8.66
CA LEU A 81 9.17 5.58 9.20
C LEU A 81 9.14 6.57 10.38
N PRO A 82 8.30 7.62 10.38
CA PRO A 82 8.29 8.58 11.49
C PRO A 82 7.93 7.98 12.86
N TRP A 83 7.15 6.88 12.89
CA TRP A 83 6.76 6.20 14.14
C TRP A 83 7.82 5.22 14.66
N ASN A 84 8.86 4.94 13.87
CA ASN A 84 9.80 3.86 14.13
C ASN A 84 11.24 4.39 14.28
N GLU A 85 12.05 3.67 15.06
CA GLU A 85 13.50 3.91 15.13
C GLU A 85 14.20 3.33 13.88
N PRO A 86 14.96 4.13 13.10
CA PRO A 86 15.57 3.69 11.84
C PRO A 86 16.43 2.43 11.96
N LEU A 87 17.21 2.31 13.05
CA LEU A 87 18.01 1.10 13.34
C LEU A 87 17.12 -0.14 13.43
N ARG A 88 15.99 -0.03 14.14
CA ARG A 88 15.07 -1.15 14.33
C ARG A 88 14.37 -1.54 13.04
N VAL A 89 14.03 -0.57 12.18
CA VAL A 89 13.50 -0.85 10.84
C VAL A 89 14.52 -1.61 10.01
N ALA A 90 15.77 -1.13 9.94
CA ALA A 90 16.83 -1.78 9.18
C ALA A 90 17.08 -3.24 9.63
N GLU A 91 17.12 -3.49 10.94
CA GLU A 91 17.29 -4.85 11.49
C GLU A 91 16.08 -5.76 11.18
N LYS A 92 14.85 -5.26 11.35
CA LYS A 92 13.64 -6.04 11.07
C LYS A 92 13.55 -6.42 9.59
N ILE A 93 13.83 -5.47 8.68
CA ILE A 93 13.80 -5.72 7.24
C ILE A 93 14.91 -6.69 6.84
N ALA A 94 16.14 -6.53 7.34
CA ALA A 94 17.23 -7.47 7.07
C ALA A 94 16.93 -8.88 7.59
N LEU A 95 16.31 -9.00 8.77
CA LEU A 95 15.90 -10.29 9.33
C LEU A 95 14.80 -10.94 8.49
N LEU A 96 13.77 -10.19 8.11
CA LEU A 96 12.69 -10.71 7.27
C LEU A 96 13.21 -11.14 5.89
N ASP A 97 14.15 -10.40 5.31
CA ASP A 97 14.78 -10.75 4.03
C ASP A 97 15.55 -12.06 4.13
N GLU A 98 16.30 -12.25 5.21
CA GLU A 98 17.02 -13.50 5.46
C GLU A 98 16.05 -14.67 5.66
N LEU A 99 14.99 -14.51 6.47
CA LEU A 99 14.00 -15.55 6.73
C LEU A 99 13.17 -15.92 5.48
N SER A 100 13.03 -15.00 4.54
CA SER A 100 12.27 -15.19 3.31
C SER A 100 13.15 -15.51 2.09
N ASP A 101 14.47 -15.66 2.27
CA ASP A 101 15.44 -15.90 1.20
C ASP A 101 15.44 -14.82 0.09
N GLY A 102 15.31 -13.55 0.47
CA GLY A 102 15.41 -12.42 -0.47
C GLY A 102 14.09 -11.96 -1.09
N ARG A 103 12.94 -12.44 -0.59
CA ARG A 103 11.61 -12.14 -1.15
C ARG A 103 11.01 -10.81 -0.68
N VAL A 104 11.69 -10.07 0.20
CA VAL A 104 11.15 -8.81 0.75
C VAL A 104 11.19 -7.70 -0.28
N ILE A 105 10.10 -6.96 -0.34
CA ILE A 105 9.99 -5.63 -0.92
C ILE A 105 9.80 -4.65 0.24
N PHE A 106 10.74 -3.74 0.43
CA PHE A 106 10.70 -2.76 1.51
C PHE A 106 9.90 -1.52 1.09
N GLY A 107 8.67 -1.39 1.56
CA GLY A 107 7.85 -0.21 1.32
C GLY A 107 7.86 0.76 2.49
N MET A 108 8.04 2.03 2.18
CA MET A 108 8.15 3.11 3.15
C MET A 108 6.99 4.10 2.99
N GLY A 109 6.59 4.71 4.10
CA GLY A 109 5.53 5.71 4.13
C GLY A 109 5.74 6.72 5.25
N ARG A 110 5.10 7.88 5.10
CA ARG A 110 5.16 8.97 6.09
C ARG A 110 4.06 8.86 7.16
N GLY A 111 2.97 8.17 6.86
CA GLY A 111 1.78 8.14 7.71
C GLY A 111 0.99 9.44 7.63
N LEU A 112 -0.32 9.34 7.82
CA LEU A 112 -1.27 10.47 7.69
C LEU A 112 -2.16 10.64 8.93
N SER A 113 -2.23 9.64 9.80
CA SER A 113 -3.18 9.67 10.91
C SER A 113 -2.67 10.50 12.07
N ARG A 114 -3.20 11.72 12.21
CA ARG A 114 -2.96 12.57 13.38
C ARG A 114 -3.28 11.84 14.68
N ARG A 115 -4.32 11.00 14.69
CA ARG A 115 -4.71 10.17 15.83
C ARG A 115 -3.60 9.23 16.26
N GLU A 116 -2.98 8.53 15.33
CA GLU A 116 -1.87 7.60 15.62
C GLU A 116 -0.61 8.37 16.07
N TYR A 117 -0.27 9.48 15.41
CA TYR A 117 0.85 10.35 15.81
C TYR A 117 0.76 10.77 17.28
N VAL A 118 -0.42 11.23 17.71
CA VAL A 118 -0.66 11.65 19.10
C VAL A 118 -0.43 10.49 20.08
N GLN A 119 -0.87 9.28 19.75
CA GLN A 119 -0.70 8.10 20.63
C GLN A 119 0.77 7.67 20.74
N PHE A 120 1.58 7.91 19.70
CA PHE A 120 3.04 7.72 19.76
C PHE A 120 3.79 8.87 20.43
N GLY A 121 3.09 9.94 20.84
CA GLY A 121 3.71 11.12 21.43
C GLY A 121 4.54 11.92 20.43
N LEU A 122 4.18 11.87 19.15
CA LEU A 122 4.86 12.55 18.06
C LEU A 122 3.99 13.67 17.49
N ASP A 123 4.65 14.73 17.01
CA ASP A 123 4.00 15.76 16.22
C ASP A 123 3.92 15.32 14.74
N MET A 124 2.76 15.45 14.13
CA MET A 124 2.57 15.12 12.72
C MET A 124 3.27 16.14 11.81
N ASP A 125 3.50 17.37 12.27
CA ASP A 125 4.24 18.38 11.51
C ASP A 125 5.73 17.97 11.29
N ASP A 126 6.29 17.16 12.20
CA ASP A 126 7.64 16.58 12.08
C ASP A 126 7.68 15.39 11.11
N SER A 127 6.53 14.92 10.60
CA SER A 127 6.42 13.69 9.80
C SER A 127 7.38 13.68 8.61
N ARG A 128 7.48 14.80 7.88
CA ARG A 128 8.35 14.94 6.71
C ARG A 128 9.82 14.91 7.11
N SER A 129 10.25 15.77 8.04
CA SER A 129 11.66 15.85 8.42
C SER A 129 12.16 14.56 9.07
N ARG A 130 11.31 13.85 9.81
CA ARG A 130 11.60 12.49 10.30
C ARG A 130 11.77 11.49 9.16
N PHE A 131 10.88 11.49 8.16
CA PHE A 131 10.99 10.60 7.02
C PHE A 131 12.26 10.88 6.19
N ASP A 132 12.52 12.16 5.88
CA ASP A 132 13.69 12.63 5.12
C ASP A 132 15.02 12.23 5.79
N GLU A 133 15.06 12.15 7.13
CA GLU A 133 16.21 11.65 7.88
C GLU A 133 16.28 10.11 7.92
N ALA A 134 15.15 9.45 8.20
CA ALA A 134 15.09 8.01 8.41
C ALA A 134 15.32 7.19 7.12
N ALA A 135 14.68 7.57 6.02
CA ALA A 135 14.74 6.83 4.75
C ALA A 135 16.19 6.62 4.27
N PRO A 136 17.02 7.65 4.07
CA PRO A 136 18.40 7.46 3.62
C PRO A 136 19.25 6.68 4.63
N MET A 137 19.02 6.83 5.94
CA MET A 137 19.71 6.03 6.98
C MET A 137 19.43 4.54 6.82
N ILE A 138 18.15 4.16 6.64
CA ILE A 138 17.73 2.76 6.50
C ILE A 138 18.24 2.19 5.18
N LEU A 139 18.05 2.91 4.07
CA LEU A 139 18.48 2.45 2.75
C LEU A 139 20.00 2.23 2.69
N ALA A 140 20.79 3.14 3.27
CA ALA A 140 22.24 2.97 3.38
C ALA A 140 22.60 1.76 4.27
N ALA A 141 21.87 1.54 5.37
CA ALA A 141 22.12 0.41 6.26
C ALA A 141 21.85 -0.94 5.59
N LEU A 142 20.79 -1.03 4.78
CA LEU A 142 20.44 -2.23 4.02
C LEU A 142 21.45 -2.57 2.91
N GLU A 143 22.25 -1.61 2.45
CA GLU A 143 23.33 -1.86 1.48
C GLU A 143 24.69 -2.11 2.15
N ASN A 144 25.02 -1.33 3.19
CA ASN A 144 26.36 -1.31 3.76
C ASN A 144 26.52 -2.22 4.98
N GLY A 145 25.41 -2.66 5.59
CA GLY A 145 25.39 -3.53 6.77
C GLY A 145 25.73 -2.82 8.09
N TYR A 146 25.63 -1.50 8.15
CA TYR A 146 25.70 -0.72 9.37
C TYR A 146 24.86 0.56 9.23
N ILE A 147 24.39 1.10 10.34
CA ILE A 147 23.62 2.35 10.38
C ILE A 147 24.36 3.39 11.23
N GLU A 148 24.30 4.65 10.80
CA GLU A 148 24.76 5.81 11.56
C GLU A 148 23.94 7.05 11.18
N GLY A 149 23.79 7.99 12.10
CA GLY A 149 22.99 9.21 11.92
C GLY A 149 23.25 10.21 13.05
N ASN A 150 23.22 11.50 12.73
CA ASN A 150 23.38 12.58 13.70
C ASN A 150 22.45 13.76 13.40
N GLY A 151 21.30 13.49 12.78
CA GLY A 151 20.32 14.53 12.47
C GLY A 151 19.55 14.97 13.72
N PRO A 152 18.58 15.87 13.55
CA PRO A 152 17.77 16.39 14.65
C PRO A 152 16.85 15.34 15.27
N HIS A 153 16.34 14.38 14.49
CA HIS A 153 15.39 13.38 14.99
C HIS A 153 16.07 12.09 15.45
N PHE A 154 17.13 11.65 14.78
CA PHE A 154 17.77 10.35 15.05
C PHE A 154 19.28 10.49 15.32
N LYS A 155 19.63 10.43 16.62
CA LYS A 155 21.02 10.31 17.08
C LYS A 155 21.43 8.84 17.14
N GLN A 156 22.05 8.36 16.07
CA GLN A 156 22.45 6.96 15.91
C GLN A 156 23.99 6.84 15.80
N PRO A 157 24.68 6.40 16.86
CA PRO A 157 26.08 5.99 16.76
C PRO A 157 26.24 4.89 15.72
N LYS A 158 27.43 4.81 15.10
CA LYS A 158 27.72 3.76 14.13
C LYS A 158 27.54 2.37 14.75
N ALA A 159 26.60 1.60 14.20
CA ALA A 159 26.25 0.27 14.66
C ALA A 159 26.13 -0.70 13.48
N VAL A 160 26.77 -1.86 13.57
CA VAL A 160 26.61 -2.94 12.60
C VAL A 160 25.22 -3.56 12.78
N ILE A 161 24.44 -3.68 11.71
CA ILE A 161 23.14 -4.34 11.77
C ILE A 161 23.30 -5.85 11.62
N ARG A 162 22.50 -6.63 12.36
CA ARG A 162 22.48 -8.09 12.30
C ARG A 162 21.03 -8.62 12.22
N PRO A 163 20.72 -9.57 11.33
CA PRO A 163 21.62 -10.20 10.35
C PRO A 163 22.11 -9.19 9.32
N LYS A 164 23.29 -9.45 8.75
CA LYS A 164 23.87 -8.57 7.74
C LYS A 164 23.07 -8.77 6.44
N PRO A 165 22.62 -7.71 5.75
CA PRO A 165 21.98 -7.86 4.44
C PRO A 165 22.84 -8.69 3.48
N THR A 166 22.24 -9.72 2.89
CA THR A 166 22.91 -10.65 1.97
C THR A 166 22.67 -10.29 0.50
N ARG A 167 21.70 -9.40 0.22
CA ARG A 167 21.26 -9.00 -1.12
C ARG A 167 20.97 -7.49 -1.13
N SER A 168 21.22 -6.86 -2.27
CA SER A 168 20.89 -5.43 -2.44
C SER A 168 19.38 -5.23 -2.44
N PHE A 169 18.93 -4.12 -1.85
CA PHE A 169 17.55 -3.64 -1.91
C PHE A 169 17.33 -2.69 -3.10
N LYS A 170 18.35 -2.38 -3.89
CA LYS A 170 18.18 -1.65 -5.16
C LYS A 170 17.17 -2.40 -6.04
N ASN A 171 16.07 -1.73 -6.39
CA ASN A 171 14.89 -2.28 -7.10
C ASN A 171 13.95 -3.19 -6.28
N ARG A 172 14.10 -3.24 -4.95
CA ARG A 172 13.19 -3.94 -4.03
C ARG A 172 12.63 -2.98 -2.98
N ILE A 173 12.41 -1.72 -3.38
CA ILE A 173 11.92 -0.65 -2.51
C ILE A 173 10.69 -0.03 -3.16
N THR A 174 9.64 0.15 -2.37
CA THR A 174 8.47 0.94 -2.74
C THR A 174 8.34 2.15 -1.81
N GLN A 175 7.65 3.19 -2.26
CA GLN A 175 7.31 4.34 -1.42
C GLN A 175 5.88 4.76 -1.68
N VAL A 176 5.07 4.78 -0.62
CA VAL A 176 3.70 5.31 -0.68
C VAL A 176 3.77 6.81 -0.94
N ALA A 177 3.19 7.26 -2.05
CA ALA A 177 3.17 8.65 -2.46
C ALA A 177 1.78 9.04 -2.94
N MET A 178 1.14 9.96 -2.23
CA MET A 178 -0.23 10.42 -2.50
C MET A 178 -0.30 11.93 -2.76
N SER A 179 0.85 12.56 -2.99
CA SER A 179 0.99 13.98 -3.36
C SER A 179 2.17 14.19 -4.32
N PRO A 180 2.18 15.29 -5.10
CA PRO A 180 3.27 15.60 -6.03
C PRO A 180 4.65 15.55 -5.38
N ASP A 181 4.81 16.16 -4.21
CA ASP A 181 6.08 16.19 -3.48
C ASP A 181 6.55 14.78 -3.09
N SER A 182 5.64 13.94 -2.59
CA SER A 182 5.97 12.57 -2.20
C SER A 182 6.34 11.69 -3.40
N ALA A 183 5.76 11.97 -4.58
CA ALA A 183 6.12 11.29 -5.82
C ALA A 183 7.55 11.65 -6.25
N LEU A 184 7.90 12.94 -6.19
CA LEU A 184 9.26 13.40 -6.48
C LEU A 184 10.28 12.87 -5.47
N GLU A 185 9.89 12.71 -4.21
CA GLU A 185 10.73 12.13 -3.18
C GLU A 185 11.00 10.63 -3.42
N ALA A 186 9.99 9.86 -3.82
CA ALA A 186 10.15 8.45 -4.20
C ALA A 186 11.20 8.30 -5.32
N ALA A 187 11.22 9.22 -6.29
CA ALA A 187 12.26 9.26 -7.32
C ALA A 187 13.66 9.52 -6.72
N THR A 188 13.79 10.41 -5.73
CA THR A 188 15.07 10.65 -5.04
C THR A 188 15.61 9.39 -4.36
N HIS A 189 14.75 8.57 -3.76
CA HIS A 189 15.14 7.32 -3.12
C HIS A 189 15.37 6.14 -4.09
N GLY A 190 15.09 6.33 -5.39
CA GLY A 190 15.13 5.23 -6.36
C GLY A 190 14.07 4.15 -6.10
N ALA A 191 12.99 4.52 -5.41
CA ALA A 191 11.88 3.64 -5.04
C ALA A 191 10.86 3.53 -6.17
N GLN A 192 10.21 2.38 -6.29
CA GLN A 192 8.97 2.24 -7.06
C GLN A 192 7.87 3.04 -6.36
N ILE A 193 7.28 4.02 -7.06
CA ILE A 193 6.15 4.76 -6.52
C ILE A 193 4.95 3.82 -6.29
N MET A 194 4.29 3.94 -5.15
CA MET A 194 3.05 3.26 -4.85
C MET A 194 1.94 4.26 -4.57
N ILE A 195 0.79 4.06 -5.23
CA ILE A 195 -0.38 4.92 -5.13
C ILE A 195 -1.62 4.10 -4.75
N PHE A 196 -2.50 4.68 -3.93
CA PHE A 196 -3.84 4.17 -3.73
C PHE A 196 -4.75 4.80 -4.79
N ASN A 197 -5.50 3.97 -5.52
CA ASN A 197 -6.45 4.48 -6.51
C ASN A 197 -7.62 5.13 -5.80
N GLN A 198 -7.64 6.46 -5.71
CA GLN A 198 -8.71 7.22 -5.06
C GLN A 198 -9.34 8.29 -5.97
N LYS A 199 -8.71 8.54 -7.12
CA LYS A 199 -9.08 9.55 -8.12
C LYS A 199 -9.11 8.90 -9.51
N ASP A 200 -9.61 9.63 -10.50
CA ASP A 200 -9.53 9.20 -11.89
C ASP A 200 -8.07 8.96 -12.31
N ILE A 201 -7.87 8.02 -13.24
CA ILE A 201 -6.53 7.66 -13.70
C ILE A 201 -5.78 8.85 -14.33
N SER A 202 -6.49 9.78 -14.98
CA SER A 202 -5.87 10.97 -15.55
C SER A 202 -5.24 11.88 -14.50
N GLU A 203 -5.82 11.90 -13.29
CA GLU A 203 -5.29 12.68 -12.17
C GLU A 203 -4.04 12.03 -11.59
N HIS A 204 -4.03 10.71 -11.42
CA HIS A 204 -2.83 9.99 -11.00
C HIS A 204 -1.66 10.16 -11.97
N ASN A 205 -1.94 10.26 -13.27
CA ASN A 205 -0.89 10.45 -14.26
C ASN A 205 -0.15 11.79 -14.11
N LYS A 206 -0.80 12.81 -13.53
CA LYS A 206 -0.16 14.11 -13.24
C LYS A 206 0.95 13.98 -12.18
N ASP A 207 0.88 12.97 -11.31
CA ASP A 207 1.91 12.68 -10.31
C ASP A 207 2.95 11.67 -10.82
N ILE A 208 2.53 10.70 -11.66
CA ILE A 208 3.41 9.64 -12.20
C ILE A 208 4.42 10.19 -13.19
N GLU A 209 4.03 11.09 -14.11
CA GLU A 209 4.93 11.61 -15.14
C GLU A 209 6.10 12.45 -14.57
N PRO A 210 5.88 13.40 -13.63
CA PRO A 210 6.98 14.08 -12.95
C PRO A 210 7.90 13.14 -12.18
N TYR A 211 7.35 12.11 -11.51
CA TYR A 211 8.15 11.06 -10.87
C TYR A 211 9.04 10.34 -11.88
N ARG A 212 8.50 9.92 -13.04
CA ARG A 212 9.26 9.25 -14.10
C ARG A 212 10.40 10.11 -14.62
N ALA A 213 10.13 11.39 -14.89
CA ALA A 213 11.11 12.35 -15.37
C ALA A 213 12.26 12.54 -14.36
N LYS A 214 11.93 12.79 -13.09
CA LYS A 214 12.92 12.96 -12.03
C LYS A 214 13.71 11.67 -11.77
N PHE A 215 13.07 10.52 -11.84
CA PHE A 215 13.75 9.23 -11.68
C PHE A 215 14.79 9.02 -12.79
N LEU A 216 14.41 9.29 -14.05
CA LEU A 216 15.31 9.19 -15.19
C LEU A 216 16.51 10.14 -15.05
N GLU A 217 16.26 11.38 -14.64
CA GLU A 217 17.30 12.39 -14.38
C GLU A 217 18.30 11.92 -13.32
N LEU A 218 17.81 11.42 -12.18
CA LEU A 218 18.66 11.07 -11.04
C LEU A 218 19.39 9.72 -11.19
N HIS A 219 18.76 8.74 -11.86
CA HIS A 219 19.25 7.36 -11.90
C HIS A 219 19.72 6.91 -13.28
N GLY A 220 19.54 7.73 -14.32
CA GLY A 220 19.99 7.44 -15.69
C GLY A 220 19.32 6.24 -16.35
N ARG A 221 18.15 5.82 -15.84
CA ARG A 221 17.36 4.69 -16.35
C ARG A 221 15.86 4.95 -16.18
N PRO A 222 14.99 4.26 -16.96
CA PRO A 222 13.55 4.35 -16.76
C PRO A 222 13.13 4.00 -15.32
N ALA A 223 12.13 4.71 -14.81
CA ALA A 223 11.52 4.40 -13.53
C ALA A 223 10.84 3.01 -13.58
N PRO A 224 10.78 2.29 -12.45
CA PRO A 224 9.89 1.15 -12.31
C PRO A 224 8.44 1.54 -12.60
N SER A 225 7.66 0.59 -13.15
CA SER A 225 6.21 0.72 -13.29
C SER A 225 5.57 1.10 -11.93
N PRO A 226 4.63 2.05 -11.86
CA PRO A 226 3.95 2.38 -10.61
C PRO A 226 3.23 1.16 -10.02
N LEU A 227 3.23 1.05 -8.69
CA LEU A 227 2.45 0.05 -7.96
C LEU A 227 1.11 0.64 -7.54
N MET A 228 0.01 0.17 -8.12
CA MET A 228 -1.33 0.70 -7.88
C MET A 228 -2.10 -0.21 -6.92
N ALA A 229 -2.60 0.33 -5.81
CA ALA A 229 -3.47 -0.38 -4.89
C ALA A 229 -4.94 -0.02 -5.14
N THR A 230 -5.80 -1.03 -5.17
CA THR A 230 -7.24 -0.86 -5.35
C THR A 230 -8.02 -1.79 -4.43
N LEU A 231 -9.18 -1.32 -3.96
CA LEU A 231 -10.15 -2.19 -3.32
C LEU A 231 -10.90 -2.98 -4.40
N SER A 232 -11.16 -4.25 -4.12
CA SER A 232 -11.76 -5.12 -5.14
C SER A 232 -12.85 -6.02 -4.60
N VAL A 233 -13.90 -6.09 -5.40
CA VAL A 233 -14.99 -7.05 -5.31
C VAL A 233 -15.16 -7.65 -6.70
N CYS A 234 -15.03 -8.97 -6.82
CA CYS A 234 -15.19 -9.67 -8.08
C CYS A 234 -16.28 -10.73 -7.95
N HIS A 235 -17.31 -10.66 -8.79
CA HIS A 235 -18.41 -11.62 -8.76
C HIS A 235 -18.95 -11.89 -10.16
N GLN A 236 -19.39 -13.13 -10.43
CA GLN A 236 -19.93 -13.52 -11.74
C GLN A 236 -21.25 -12.77 -12.08
N ASP A 237 -22.09 -12.61 -11.07
CA ASP A 237 -23.29 -11.76 -11.13
C ASP A 237 -22.91 -10.28 -10.93
N LYS A 238 -23.22 -9.47 -11.94
CA LYS A 238 -22.97 -8.02 -11.97
C LYS A 238 -23.72 -7.26 -10.87
N ASP A 239 -24.96 -7.62 -10.61
CA ASP A 239 -25.80 -6.92 -9.63
C ASP A 239 -25.31 -7.22 -8.21
N ARG A 240 -24.90 -8.48 -7.96
CA ARG A 240 -24.24 -8.84 -6.70
C ARG A 240 -22.89 -8.13 -6.52
N ALA A 241 -22.10 -8.02 -7.58
CA ALA A 241 -20.84 -7.27 -7.53
C ALA A 241 -21.08 -5.79 -7.17
N ALA A 242 -22.11 -5.17 -7.78
CA ALA A 242 -22.47 -3.77 -7.52
C ALA A 242 -23.03 -3.55 -6.11
N GLU A 243 -23.82 -4.49 -5.58
CA GLU A 243 -24.30 -4.45 -4.20
C GLU A 243 -23.13 -4.48 -3.20
N LEU A 244 -22.23 -5.45 -3.35
CA LEU A 244 -21.06 -5.61 -2.50
C LEU A 244 -20.11 -4.40 -2.60
N ALA A 245 -19.84 -3.91 -3.82
CA ALA A 245 -19.01 -2.74 -4.03
C ALA A 245 -19.64 -1.49 -3.37
N ARG A 246 -20.94 -1.24 -3.58
CA ARG A 246 -21.62 -0.09 -2.94
C ARG A 246 -21.55 -0.17 -1.43
N LYS A 247 -21.73 -1.35 -0.85
CA LYS A 247 -21.68 -1.50 0.61
C LYS A 247 -20.25 -1.36 1.15
N HIS A 248 -19.30 -2.08 0.57
CA HIS A 248 -17.99 -2.28 1.19
C HIS A 248 -16.91 -1.32 0.66
N ILE A 249 -16.90 -0.98 -0.64
CA ILE A 249 -15.94 0.01 -1.16
C ILE A 249 -16.32 1.42 -0.69
N ALA A 250 -17.62 1.79 -0.75
CA ALA A 250 -18.05 3.06 -0.15
C ALA A 250 -17.91 3.05 1.38
N GLY A 251 -18.17 1.90 2.02
CA GLY A 251 -17.91 1.71 3.44
C GLY A 251 -16.45 1.99 3.81
N TYR A 252 -15.50 1.53 3.00
CA TYR A 252 -14.08 1.81 3.18
C TYR A 252 -13.79 3.31 3.15
N LEU A 253 -14.36 4.04 2.18
CA LEU A 253 -14.21 5.50 2.11
C LEU A 253 -14.71 6.18 3.41
N VAL A 254 -15.82 5.72 3.98
CA VAL A 254 -16.31 6.23 5.28
C VAL A 254 -15.26 6.04 6.37
N THR A 255 -14.57 4.90 6.38
CA THR A 255 -13.49 4.62 7.35
C THR A 255 -12.31 5.58 7.18
N VAL A 256 -11.94 5.87 5.92
CA VAL A 256 -10.86 6.81 5.57
C VAL A 256 -11.22 8.22 6.06
N MET A 257 -12.44 8.69 5.78
CA MET A 257 -12.90 10.01 6.22
C MET A 257 -12.92 10.14 7.75
N HIS A 258 -13.33 9.08 8.46
CA HIS A 258 -13.36 9.09 9.92
C HIS A 258 -11.94 9.05 10.52
N HIS A 259 -11.12 8.09 10.09
CA HIS A 259 -9.81 7.83 10.68
C HIS A 259 -8.83 8.98 10.45
N TYR A 260 -8.78 9.49 9.22
CA TYR A 260 -7.92 10.62 8.89
C TYR A 260 -8.59 11.97 9.15
N GLU A 261 -9.82 11.98 9.67
CA GLU A 261 -10.54 13.22 9.99
C GLU A 261 -10.68 14.16 8.76
N LEU A 262 -10.85 13.62 7.55
CA LEU A 262 -10.82 14.39 6.29
C LEU A 262 -11.93 15.44 6.16
N ALA A 263 -12.96 15.42 7.01
CA ALA A 263 -13.96 16.48 7.06
C ALA A 263 -13.56 17.65 8.00
N GLY A 264 -12.43 17.54 8.70
CA GLY A 264 -11.93 18.55 9.62
C GLY A 264 -11.11 19.65 8.93
N GLU A 265 -11.07 20.83 9.53
CA GLU A 265 -10.38 22.00 8.95
C GLU A 265 -8.85 21.94 9.08
N HIS A 266 -8.32 21.02 9.88
CA HIS A 266 -6.90 20.96 10.24
C HIS A 266 -5.94 20.70 9.06
N PHE A 267 -6.40 20.14 7.94
CA PHE A 267 -5.56 19.98 6.74
C PHE A 267 -5.43 21.24 5.89
N LYS A 268 -6.33 22.23 6.04
CA LYS A 268 -6.30 23.44 5.19
C LYS A 268 -5.03 24.27 5.39
N ASP A 269 -4.46 24.22 6.59
CA ASP A 269 -3.26 24.97 6.97
C ASP A 269 -2.02 24.06 7.20
N ALA A 270 -2.17 22.73 7.06
CA ALA A 270 -1.09 21.77 7.32
C ALA A 270 -0.12 21.70 6.13
N LYS A 271 1.15 22.06 6.37
CA LYS A 271 2.19 22.09 5.33
C LYS A 271 2.47 20.69 4.77
N GLY A 272 2.37 20.52 3.46
CA GLY A 272 2.68 19.25 2.78
C GLY A 272 1.52 18.23 2.76
N TYR A 273 0.31 18.65 3.13
CA TYR A 273 -0.94 17.87 3.10
C TYR A 273 -2.05 18.54 2.27
N GLU A 274 -1.70 19.47 1.39
CA GLU A 274 -2.62 20.31 0.61
C GLU A 274 -3.61 19.49 -0.23
N ALA A 275 -3.16 18.35 -0.78
CA ALA A 275 -4.00 17.43 -1.56
C ALA A 275 -5.18 16.83 -0.77
N TYR A 276 -5.09 16.78 0.56
CA TYR A 276 -6.19 16.35 1.43
C TYR A 276 -7.17 17.50 1.73
N GLY A 277 -6.68 18.75 1.72
CA GLY A 277 -7.53 19.95 1.70
C GLY A 277 -8.50 19.94 0.52
N GLU A 278 -8.02 19.59 -0.67
CA GLU A 278 -8.86 19.46 -1.88
C GLU A 278 -9.95 18.38 -1.73
N ALA A 279 -9.67 17.30 -0.99
CA ALA A 279 -10.66 16.25 -0.72
C ALA A 279 -11.81 16.76 0.19
N VAL A 280 -11.51 17.68 1.12
CA VAL A 280 -12.51 18.33 1.97
C VAL A 280 -13.44 19.21 1.12
N ASP A 281 -12.86 19.97 0.20
CA ASP A 281 -13.63 20.86 -0.67
C ASP A 281 -14.52 20.04 -1.63
N MET A 282 -14.02 18.92 -2.18
CA MET A 282 -14.85 17.98 -2.94
C MET A 282 -16.05 17.44 -2.14
N LEU A 283 -15.85 17.07 -0.87
CA LEU A 283 -16.95 16.61 -0.01
C LEU A 283 -18.04 17.68 0.15
N GLN A 284 -17.66 18.96 0.22
CA GLN A 284 -18.60 20.09 0.32
C GLN A 284 -19.38 20.31 -0.98
N ASP A 285 -18.76 20.09 -2.13
CA ASP A 285 -19.34 20.36 -3.45
C ASP A 285 -20.32 19.27 -3.92
N ILE A 286 -19.90 18.00 -3.91
CA ILE A 286 -20.68 16.88 -4.49
C ILE A 286 -21.42 16.03 -3.46
N GLY A 287 -21.19 16.30 -2.17
CA GLY A 287 -21.77 15.54 -1.06
C GLY A 287 -21.23 14.10 -0.94
N LEU A 288 -21.63 13.42 0.14
CA LEU A 288 -21.12 12.10 0.50
C LEU A 288 -21.42 11.02 -0.56
N GLU A 289 -22.61 11.04 -1.17
CA GLU A 289 -23.01 10.05 -2.17
C GLU A 289 -22.21 10.22 -3.47
N GLY A 290 -22.03 11.46 -3.95
CA GLY A 290 -21.21 11.73 -5.13
C GLY A 290 -19.74 11.38 -4.92
N LEU A 291 -19.21 11.61 -3.71
CA LEU A 291 -17.86 11.19 -3.33
C LEU A 291 -17.72 9.66 -3.30
N ALA A 292 -18.71 8.95 -2.74
CA ALA A 292 -18.75 7.49 -2.73
C ALA A 292 -18.78 6.91 -4.15
N GLU A 293 -19.63 7.45 -5.04
CA GLU A 293 -19.67 7.04 -6.45
C GLU A 293 -18.33 7.29 -7.15
N SER A 294 -17.73 8.47 -6.95
CA SER A 294 -16.43 8.81 -7.54
C SER A 294 -15.33 7.88 -7.05
N TYR A 295 -15.30 7.58 -5.75
CA TYR A 295 -14.34 6.68 -5.14
C TYR A 295 -14.50 5.25 -5.64
N MET A 296 -15.75 4.75 -5.73
CA MET A 296 -16.04 3.44 -6.32
C MET A 296 -15.63 3.38 -7.79
N ASN A 297 -15.89 4.44 -8.57
CA ASN A 297 -15.50 4.52 -9.96
C ASN A 297 -13.97 4.53 -10.14
N ALA A 298 -13.20 4.95 -9.14
CA ALA A 298 -11.74 4.88 -9.15
C ALA A 298 -11.21 3.46 -8.87
N GLN A 299 -12.01 2.54 -8.33
CA GLN A 299 -11.59 1.17 -8.00
C GLN A 299 -11.78 0.16 -9.15
N ALA A 300 -11.17 -1.03 -9.01
CA ALA A 300 -11.43 -2.18 -9.86
C ALA A 300 -12.37 -3.18 -9.16
N TRP A 301 -13.63 -3.21 -9.58
CA TRP A 301 -14.65 -4.15 -9.10
C TRP A 301 -15.66 -4.48 -10.21
N GLY A 302 -16.43 -5.55 -10.02
CA GLY A 302 -17.48 -5.97 -10.94
C GLY A 302 -17.37 -7.44 -11.33
N THR A 303 -17.83 -7.76 -12.53
CA THR A 303 -17.52 -9.04 -13.19
C THR A 303 -16.05 -9.10 -13.63
N PRO A 304 -15.50 -10.29 -13.92
CA PRO A 304 -14.13 -10.40 -14.45
C PRO A 304 -13.89 -9.50 -15.67
N GLN A 305 -14.84 -9.45 -16.61
CA GLN A 305 -14.72 -8.59 -17.79
C GLN A 305 -14.71 -7.09 -17.41
N GLN A 306 -15.58 -6.65 -16.51
CA GLN A 306 -15.60 -5.25 -16.07
C GLN A 306 -14.29 -4.84 -15.38
N MET A 307 -13.70 -5.75 -14.59
CA MET A 307 -12.38 -5.51 -14.01
C MET A 307 -11.30 -5.43 -15.08
N LEU A 308 -11.30 -6.31 -16.08
CA LEU A 308 -10.34 -6.26 -17.19
C LEU A 308 -10.46 -4.95 -17.99
N ASP A 309 -11.68 -4.53 -18.33
CA ASP A 309 -11.92 -3.27 -19.06
C ASP A 309 -11.40 -2.07 -18.25
N LYS A 310 -11.59 -2.08 -16.92
CA LYS A 310 -11.08 -1.06 -16.01
C LYS A 310 -9.54 -1.04 -15.95
N LEU A 311 -8.92 -2.20 -15.86
CA LEU A 311 -7.46 -2.32 -15.81
C LEU A 311 -6.81 -1.97 -17.15
N GLU A 312 -7.46 -2.30 -18.26
CA GLU A 312 -7.03 -1.87 -19.60
C GLU A 312 -7.12 -0.34 -19.75
N SER A 313 -8.17 0.28 -19.21
CA SER A 313 -8.28 1.75 -19.21
C SER A 313 -7.19 2.41 -18.36
N TRP A 314 -6.80 1.80 -17.25
CA TRP A 314 -5.65 2.25 -16.48
C TRP A 314 -4.36 2.13 -17.27
N HIS A 315 -4.16 1.00 -17.95
CA HIS A 315 -2.96 0.77 -18.77
C HIS A 315 -2.85 1.81 -19.91
N LYS A 316 -3.98 2.15 -20.56
CA LYS A 316 -4.05 3.23 -21.55
C LYS A 316 -3.72 4.60 -20.95
N GLY A 317 -4.05 4.83 -19.68
CA GLY A 317 -3.83 6.09 -18.99
C GLY A 317 -2.42 6.30 -18.46
N VAL A 318 -1.81 5.28 -17.84
CA VAL A 318 -0.50 5.41 -17.15
C VAL A 318 0.59 4.51 -17.72
N GLY A 319 0.31 3.67 -18.72
CA GLY A 319 1.26 2.68 -19.24
C GLY A 319 1.36 1.43 -18.34
N ASP A 320 2.52 0.77 -18.34
CA ASP A 320 2.74 -0.42 -17.50
C ASP A 320 2.68 -0.07 -16.01
N PHE A 321 1.91 -0.85 -15.25
CA PHE A 321 1.80 -0.76 -13.79
C PHE A 321 1.85 -2.16 -13.16
N ASP A 322 2.20 -2.22 -11.88
CA ASP A 322 1.98 -3.36 -10.99
C ASP A 322 0.73 -3.10 -10.16
N ILE A 323 0.06 -4.14 -9.65
CA ILE A 323 -1.23 -3.98 -8.96
C ILE A 323 -1.33 -4.77 -7.66
N LEU A 324 -1.94 -4.16 -6.64
CA LEU A 324 -2.35 -4.81 -5.40
C LEU A 324 -3.88 -4.75 -5.25
N PHE A 325 -4.50 -5.91 -5.06
CA PHE A 325 -5.93 -6.03 -4.80
C PHE A 325 -6.22 -6.16 -3.30
N GLY A 326 -7.00 -5.25 -2.74
CA GLY A 326 -7.53 -5.32 -1.38
C GLY A 326 -8.90 -6.01 -1.36
N PHE A 327 -8.93 -7.32 -1.10
CA PHE A 327 -10.16 -8.12 -1.15
C PHE A 327 -11.02 -8.04 0.11
N ARG A 328 -10.41 -7.75 1.26
CA ARG A 328 -11.08 -7.76 2.56
C ARG A 328 -11.04 -6.38 3.21
N HIS A 329 -12.19 -5.73 3.28
CA HIS A 329 -12.36 -4.35 3.72
C HIS A 329 -13.79 -4.08 4.18
N ALA A 330 -13.95 -3.13 5.11
CA ALA A 330 -15.22 -2.54 5.52
C ALA A 330 -16.39 -3.53 5.75
N GLY A 331 -16.16 -4.59 6.52
CA GLY A 331 -17.21 -5.55 6.89
C GLY A 331 -17.57 -6.57 5.82
N ILE A 332 -16.80 -6.72 4.74
CA ILE A 332 -17.06 -7.78 3.75
C ILE A 332 -16.88 -9.16 4.40
N ALA A 333 -17.81 -10.07 4.15
CA ALA A 333 -17.75 -11.42 4.68
C ALA A 333 -16.51 -12.16 4.11
N TYR A 334 -15.92 -13.03 4.92
CA TYR A 334 -14.75 -13.81 4.50
C TYR A 334 -15.00 -14.56 3.20
N GLU A 335 -16.17 -15.20 3.06
CA GLU A 335 -16.53 -15.99 1.89
C GLU A 335 -16.63 -15.12 0.64
N ASP A 336 -17.17 -13.91 0.74
CA ASP A 336 -17.27 -12.98 -0.39
C ASP A 336 -15.87 -12.48 -0.83
N ALA A 337 -14.98 -12.21 0.14
CA ALA A 337 -13.58 -11.83 -0.12
C ALA A 337 -12.78 -12.98 -0.76
N GLU A 338 -12.88 -14.20 -0.21
CA GLU A 338 -12.19 -15.38 -0.71
C GLU A 338 -12.68 -15.76 -2.12
N ASN A 339 -13.99 -15.71 -2.36
CA ASN A 339 -14.57 -15.96 -3.67
C ASN A 339 -14.11 -14.92 -4.70
N SER A 340 -14.07 -13.63 -4.32
CA SER A 340 -13.54 -12.56 -5.17
C SER A 340 -12.08 -12.80 -5.53
N MET A 341 -11.23 -13.10 -4.54
CA MET A 341 -9.80 -13.40 -4.75
C MET A 341 -9.60 -14.58 -5.71
N ARG A 342 -10.33 -15.70 -5.48
CA ARG A 342 -10.22 -16.89 -6.33
C ARG A 342 -10.75 -16.65 -7.75
N LEU A 343 -11.78 -15.82 -7.90
CA LEU A 343 -12.32 -15.47 -9.21
C LEU A 343 -11.36 -14.58 -10.00
N VAL A 344 -10.76 -13.56 -9.35
CA VAL A 344 -9.68 -12.75 -9.95
C VAL A 344 -8.52 -13.63 -10.39
N ALA A 345 -8.06 -14.53 -9.53
CA ALA A 345 -6.98 -15.46 -9.84
C ALA A 345 -7.28 -16.34 -11.07
N ARG A 346 -8.51 -16.84 -11.19
CA ARG A 346 -8.89 -17.75 -12.27
C ARG A 346 -9.16 -17.04 -13.60
N GLU A 347 -9.81 -15.87 -13.57
CA GLU A 347 -10.40 -15.27 -14.78
C GLU A 347 -9.79 -13.93 -15.18
N VAL A 348 -9.24 -13.16 -14.23
CA VAL A 348 -8.63 -11.85 -14.50
C VAL A 348 -7.13 -11.98 -14.69
N ILE A 349 -6.43 -12.68 -13.79
CA ILE A 349 -4.95 -12.77 -13.84
C ILE A 349 -4.42 -13.33 -15.17
N PRO A 350 -4.94 -14.44 -15.73
CA PRO A 350 -4.42 -14.98 -16.99
C PRO A 350 -4.57 -14.00 -18.16
N GLN A 351 -5.74 -13.36 -18.26
CA GLN A 351 -6.04 -12.39 -19.33
C GLN A 351 -5.22 -11.11 -19.16
N LEU A 352 -5.05 -10.62 -17.93
CA LEU A 352 -4.26 -9.41 -17.67
C LEU A 352 -2.77 -9.63 -18.01
N ARG A 353 -2.24 -10.83 -17.73
CA ARG A 353 -0.87 -11.21 -18.13
C ARG A 353 -0.71 -11.24 -19.66
N GLU A 354 -1.73 -11.73 -20.38
CA GLU A 354 -1.75 -11.76 -21.85
C GLU A 354 -1.84 -10.33 -22.43
N LEU A 355 -2.77 -9.52 -21.93
CA LEU A 355 -2.94 -8.12 -22.34
C LEU A 355 -1.66 -7.29 -22.18
N MET A 356 -0.93 -7.52 -21.09
CA MET A 356 0.28 -6.75 -20.76
C MET A 356 1.59 -7.43 -21.20
N GLY A 357 1.52 -8.41 -22.12
CA GLY A 357 2.69 -9.04 -22.74
C GLY A 357 3.68 -9.69 -21.76
N SER A 358 3.26 -9.96 -20.52
CA SER A 358 4.13 -10.41 -19.43
C SER A 358 4.07 -11.93 -19.29
N SER A 359 4.99 -12.65 -19.93
CA SER A 359 5.27 -14.03 -19.52
C SER A 359 5.89 -14.01 -18.13
N ARG A 360 5.50 -14.95 -17.26
CA ARG A 360 6.05 -15.08 -15.90
C ARG A 360 7.56 -15.25 -16.06
N ALA A 361 8.36 -14.26 -15.64
CA ALA A 361 9.81 -14.45 -15.55
C ALA A 361 10.01 -15.62 -14.57
N ALA A 362 10.53 -16.73 -15.11
CA ALA A 362 10.67 -18.00 -14.41
C ALA A 362 11.64 -17.92 -13.24
#